data_AF-A0A936TZZ3-F1
#
_entry.id   AF-A0A936TZZ3-F1
#
_cell.length_a   1.000
_cell.length_b   1.000
_cell.length_c   1.000
_cell.angle_alpha   90.00
_cell.angle_beta   90.00
_cell.angle_gamma   90.00
#
_symmetry.space_group_name_H-M   'P 1'
#
loop_
_entity.id
_entity.type
_entity.pdbx_description
1 polymer ?
#
loop_
_entity_poly.entity_id
_entity_poly.type
_entity_poly.pdbx_seq_one_letter_code
_entity_poly.pdbx_strand_id
1 'polypeptide(L)'
;MPRQLNLRVASAAEGGWALTLSEGGAPPALGVVTSEIVQAVTAASAAGRPEEVGALLGQALARCPSVLAGVYTALGSARERHEPTVLLIVCEDEALQNLPWERCVDPSGALWEAREPLCIVRRLPQTTAVTGQAHVELRLGWWSAADGPPCAPLAELCLKLGLAEPRSFVRPAEAELLNAPDTARALHMQARALDDVLPPSLRALLPNMTVVMVHGEQRSWSVGASRLLSAGAGAVLSGLPNDPDLAYKLLERLYRGLLSVAGLAEAVKDVRVAFPELAGGLILAVADGAALRGGVIRERWTPQGWPRPSAEVGALLQGALELSQQLASGFVGLEHIVLSLCRPAPGGRAAERLRFMLSMRRDGVRERLGSYDLLAPEHAETLGTPRLRALGARLEPGFELETLWALIRDDVSALLNATARLPPASDSTLMSDNGERVSSQSAPKAALATRLEVLGGPEDGRLLRLNVGDELGRAAADSAAKHTLYGETALTDRHLSRRQLRWRGPGEVDLLARARELRRPGGFEPLSAGTAQIFVGDVLALTRVTWLRGVSD
;
A
#
# COMPACT_ATOMS: atom_id res chain seq x y z
N MET A 1 -11.21 -11.31 -1.54
CA MET A 1 -11.51 -10.31 -2.58
C MET A 1 -13.02 -10.28 -2.75
N PRO A 2 -13.69 -9.12 -2.88
CA PRO A 2 -15.13 -9.09 -3.09
C PRO A 2 -15.51 -9.80 -4.39
N ARG A 3 -16.57 -10.60 -4.33
CA ARG A 3 -17.15 -11.30 -5.48
C ARG A 3 -17.87 -10.28 -6.36
N GLN A 4 -17.56 -10.26 -7.66
CA GLN A 4 -18.12 -9.29 -8.61
C GLN A 4 -19.13 -9.95 -9.56
N LEU A 5 -20.35 -9.40 -9.56
CA LEU A 5 -21.42 -9.75 -10.49
C LEU A 5 -21.59 -8.62 -11.51
N ASN A 6 -21.66 -8.93 -12.81
CA ASN A 6 -21.86 -7.91 -13.83
C ASN A 6 -23.28 -8.05 -14.41
N LEU A 7 -24.15 -7.08 -14.10
CA LEU A 7 -25.47 -6.96 -14.72
C LEU A 7 -25.39 -5.97 -15.88
N ARG A 8 -25.46 -6.49 -17.10
CA ARG A 8 -25.50 -5.68 -18.32
C ARG A 8 -26.95 -5.37 -18.69
N VAL A 9 -27.24 -4.11 -19.00
CA VAL A 9 -28.55 -3.59 -19.40
C VAL A 9 -28.41 -2.98 -20.80
N ALA A 10 -29.14 -3.52 -21.78
CA ALA A 10 -29.14 -3.05 -23.16
C ALA A 10 -30.57 -2.83 -23.66
N SER A 11 -30.77 -1.90 -24.60
CA SER A 11 -32.07 -1.72 -25.24
C SER A 11 -32.41 -2.94 -26.10
N ALA A 12 -33.63 -3.45 -25.99
CA ALA A 12 -34.15 -4.50 -26.86
C ALA A 12 -34.87 -3.90 -28.07
N ALA A 13 -35.02 -4.68 -29.15
CA ALA A 13 -35.61 -4.23 -30.41
C ALA A 13 -37.04 -3.65 -30.27
N GLU A 14 -37.79 -4.06 -29.25
CA GLU A 14 -39.18 -3.64 -29.00
C GLU A 14 -39.30 -2.52 -27.94
N GLY A 15 -38.22 -1.81 -27.65
CA GLY A 15 -38.21 -0.72 -26.65
C GLY A 15 -38.22 -1.20 -25.20
N GLY A 16 -37.99 -2.50 -24.97
CA GLY A 16 -37.73 -3.09 -23.65
C GLY A 16 -36.25 -3.07 -23.26
N TRP A 17 -35.89 -3.70 -22.13
CA TRP A 17 -34.48 -3.93 -21.75
C TRP A 17 -34.12 -5.40 -21.83
N ALA A 18 -32.96 -5.71 -22.38
CA ALA A 18 -32.28 -6.99 -22.22
C ALA A 18 -31.34 -6.92 -21.01
N LEU A 19 -31.52 -7.84 -20.07
CA LEU A 19 -30.71 -7.98 -18.86
C LEU A 19 -29.83 -9.23 -18.98
N THR A 20 -28.53 -9.07 -18.80
CA THR A 20 -27.57 -10.18 -18.82
C THR A 20 -26.73 -10.14 -17.56
N LEU A 21 -26.90 -11.13 -16.68
CA LEU A 21 -26.04 -11.31 -15.51
C LEU A 21 -24.90 -12.27 -15.87
N SER A 22 -23.67 -11.83 -15.66
CA SER A 22 -22.48 -12.67 -15.84
C SER A 22 -21.61 -12.68 -14.59
N GLU A 23 -21.05 -13.85 -14.34
CA GLU A 23 -20.15 -14.15 -13.24
C GLU A 23 -19.06 -15.08 -13.77
N GLY A 24 -17.79 -14.81 -13.40
CA GLY A 24 -16.62 -15.46 -14.01
C GLY A 24 -16.73 -16.98 -14.11
N GLY A 25 -16.95 -17.49 -15.33
CA GLY A 25 -17.03 -18.92 -15.65
C GLY A 25 -18.44 -19.54 -15.66
N ALA A 26 -19.46 -18.84 -15.18
CA ALA A 26 -20.85 -19.31 -15.25
C ALA A 26 -21.54 -18.89 -16.55
N PRO A 27 -22.47 -19.71 -17.10
CA PRO A 27 -23.32 -19.29 -18.22
C PRO A 27 -24.15 -18.06 -17.83
N PRO A 28 -24.31 -17.07 -18.73
CA PRO A 28 -25.01 -15.84 -18.40
C PRO A 28 -26.51 -16.09 -18.18
N ALA A 29 -27.08 -15.48 -17.15
CA ALA A 29 -28.53 -15.46 -16.96
C ALA A 29 -29.13 -14.30 -17.79
N LEU A 30 -30.19 -14.60 -18.54
CA LEU A 30 -30.83 -13.66 -19.48
C LEU A 30 -32.26 -13.34 -19.04
N GLY A 31 -32.63 -12.07 -19.08
CA GLY A 31 -33.99 -11.58 -18.80
C GLY A 31 -34.40 -10.46 -19.76
N VAL A 32 -35.70 -10.26 -19.94
CA VAL A 32 -36.25 -9.16 -20.77
C VAL A 32 -37.29 -8.39 -19.96
N VAL A 33 -37.14 -7.07 -19.92
CA VAL A 33 -38.07 -6.12 -19.28
C VAL A 33 -38.93 -5.47 -20.36
N THR A 34 -40.24 -5.39 -20.14
CA THR A 34 -41.20 -4.84 -21.10
C THR A 34 -41.06 -3.32 -21.25
N SER A 35 -41.39 -2.81 -22.44
CA SER A 35 -41.35 -1.37 -22.76
C SER A 35 -42.20 -0.50 -21.84
N GLU A 36 -43.31 -1.03 -21.29
CA GLU A 36 -44.15 -0.34 -20.32
C GLU A 36 -43.38 0.04 -19.05
N ILE A 37 -42.62 -0.90 -18.46
CA ILE A 37 -41.83 -0.61 -17.27
C ILE A 37 -40.69 0.35 -17.60
N VAL A 38 -40.07 0.20 -18.77
CA VAL A 38 -39.03 1.12 -19.25
C VAL A 38 -39.56 2.54 -19.33
N GLN A 39 -40.75 2.74 -19.90
CA GLN A 39 -41.40 4.03 -20.00
C GLN A 39 -41.75 4.60 -18.62
N ALA A 40 -42.27 3.78 -17.71
CA ALA A 40 -42.58 4.19 -16.35
C ALA A 40 -41.32 4.64 -15.59
N VAL A 41 -40.23 3.89 -15.68
CA VAL A 41 -38.94 4.24 -15.06
C VAL A 41 -38.40 5.55 -15.65
N THR A 42 -38.45 5.68 -16.98
CA THR A 42 -37.97 6.88 -17.68
C THR A 42 -38.77 8.11 -17.29
N ALA A 43 -40.10 7.99 -17.22
CA ALA A 43 -41.00 9.06 -16.80
C ALA A 43 -40.79 9.46 -15.32
N ALA A 44 -40.64 8.49 -14.41
CA ALA A 44 -40.34 8.75 -13.01
C ALA A 44 -38.97 9.42 -12.82
N SER A 45 -37.97 9.00 -13.59
CA SER A 45 -36.64 9.61 -13.63
C SER A 45 -36.70 11.06 -14.12
N ALA A 46 -37.36 11.31 -15.25
CA ALA A 46 -37.54 12.65 -15.81
C ALA A 46 -38.30 13.60 -14.86
N ALA A 47 -39.22 13.06 -14.06
CA ALA A 47 -39.95 13.79 -13.03
C ALA A 47 -39.16 14.02 -11.74
N GLY A 48 -37.93 13.48 -11.62
CA GLY A 48 -37.11 13.60 -10.41
C GLY A 48 -37.71 12.87 -9.21
N ARG A 49 -38.33 11.70 -9.43
CA ARG A 49 -38.97 10.85 -8.40
C ARG A 49 -38.13 9.58 -8.15
N PRO A 50 -36.96 9.69 -7.49
CA PRO A 50 -35.99 8.60 -7.44
C PRO A 50 -36.42 7.40 -6.58
N GLU A 51 -37.33 7.58 -5.62
CA GLU A 51 -37.93 6.48 -4.84
C GLU A 51 -38.83 5.61 -5.72
N GLU A 52 -39.66 6.24 -6.55
CA GLU A 52 -40.51 5.56 -7.52
C GLU A 52 -39.68 4.83 -8.58
N VAL A 53 -38.57 5.44 -9.02
CA VAL A 53 -37.62 4.76 -9.91
C VAL A 53 -37.05 3.51 -9.25
N GLY A 54 -36.59 3.59 -8.00
CA GLY A 54 -36.08 2.43 -7.26
C GLY A 54 -37.10 1.30 -7.13
N ALA A 55 -38.36 1.67 -6.84
CA ALA A 55 -39.49 0.73 -6.80
C ALA A 55 -39.73 0.04 -8.15
N LEU A 56 -39.76 0.81 -9.23
CA LEU A 56 -39.97 0.30 -10.58
C LEU A 56 -38.81 -0.56 -11.09
N LEU A 57 -37.56 -0.21 -10.76
CA LEU A 57 -36.38 -1.04 -11.05
C LEU A 57 -36.44 -2.39 -10.31
N GLY A 58 -36.87 -2.38 -9.06
CA GLY A 58 -37.10 -3.60 -8.28
C GLY A 58 -38.13 -4.51 -8.92
N GLN A 59 -39.26 -3.93 -9.35
CA GLN A 59 -40.29 -4.65 -10.09
C GLN A 59 -39.79 -5.20 -11.42
N ALA A 60 -38.96 -4.44 -12.14
CA ALA A 60 -38.36 -4.88 -13.41
C ALA A 60 -37.48 -6.13 -13.21
N LEU A 61 -36.63 -6.14 -12.18
CA LEU A 61 -35.79 -7.28 -11.83
C LEU A 61 -36.62 -8.48 -11.35
N ALA A 62 -37.67 -8.24 -10.56
CA ALA A 62 -38.57 -9.29 -10.08
C ALA A 62 -39.29 -10.02 -11.23
N ARG A 63 -39.52 -9.34 -12.36
CA ARG A 63 -40.08 -9.94 -13.58
C ARG A 63 -39.06 -10.69 -14.44
N CYS A 64 -37.79 -10.77 -14.01
CA CYS A 64 -36.73 -11.53 -14.66
C CYS A 64 -36.21 -12.67 -13.75
N PRO A 65 -36.96 -13.78 -13.57
CA PRO A 65 -36.65 -14.80 -12.57
C PRO A 65 -35.27 -15.44 -12.72
N SER A 66 -34.78 -15.61 -13.95
CA SER A 66 -33.45 -16.13 -14.27
C SER A 66 -32.33 -15.23 -13.74
N VAL A 67 -32.42 -13.92 -13.97
CA VAL A 67 -31.46 -12.92 -13.48
C VAL A 67 -31.51 -12.86 -11.96
N LEU A 68 -32.72 -12.81 -11.38
CA LEU A 68 -32.91 -12.75 -9.94
C LEU A 68 -32.39 -14.01 -9.23
N ALA A 69 -32.66 -15.20 -9.78
CA ALA A 69 -32.12 -16.45 -9.26
C ALA A 69 -30.60 -16.50 -9.33
N GLY A 70 -30.00 -15.98 -10.41
CA GLY A 70 -28.55 -15.84 -10.55
C GLY A 70 -27.95 -14.94 -9.46
N VAL A 71 -28.57 -13.79 -9.19
CA VAL A 71 -28.15 -12.89 -8.10
C VAL A 71 -28.24 -13.61 -6.75
N TYR A 72 -29.39 -14.20 -6.41
CA TYR A 72 -29.56 -14.87 -5.12
C TYR A 72 -28.61 -16.06 -4.93
N THR A 73 -28.33 -16.82 -5.99
CA THR A 73 -27.36 -17.92 -5.94
C THR A 73 -25.96 -17.40 -5.60
N ALA A 74 -25.54 -16.31 -6.26
CA ALA A 74 -24.26 -15.69 -5.98
C ALA A 74 -24.18 -15.12 -4.56
N LEU A 75 -25.24 -14.47 -4.08
CA LEU A 75 -25.32 -13.94 -2.72
C LEU A 75 -25.27 -15.05 -1.66
N GLY A 76 -26.01 -16.14 -1.85
CA GLY A 76 -25.98 -17.29 -0.94
C GLY A 76 -24.59 -17.89 -0.84
N SER A 77 -23.94 -18.11 -1.98
CA SER A 77 -22.58 -18.66 -2.02
C SER A 77 -21.52 -17.71 -1.44
N ALA A 78 -21.67 -16.39 -1.61
CA ALA A 78 -20.79 -15.42 -0.98
C ALA A 78 -20.96 -15.37 0.54
N ARG A 79 -22.21 -15.47 1.02
CA ARG A 79 -22.54 -15.51 2.45
C ARG A 79 -21.90 -16.71 3.14
N GLU A 80 -21.93 -17.89 2.54
CA GLU A 80 -21.27 -19.10 3.06
C GLU A 80 -19.76 -18.92 3.25
N ARG A 81 -19.13 -18.10 2.40
CA ARG A 81 -17.68 -17.83 2.42
C ARG A 81 -17.30 -16.57 3.19
N HIS A 82 -18.28 -15.87 3.77
CA HIS A 82 -18.10 -14.53 4.34
C HIS A 82 -17.43 -13.54 3.36
N GLU A 83 -17.72 -13.69 2.08
CA GLU A 83 -17.19 -12.84 1.03
C GLU A 83 -18.13 -11.65 0.78
N PRO A 84 -17.62 -10.41 0.77
CA PRO A 84 -18.42 -9.27 0.33
C PRO A 84 -18.77 -9.42 -1.16
N THR A 85 -19.97 -8.96 -1.56
CA THR A 85 -20.42 -9.06 -2.95
C THR A 85 -20.76 -7.69 -3.52
N VAL A 86 -20.34 -7.45 -4.76
CA VAL A 86 -20.63 -6.23 -5.50
C VAL A 86 -21.37 -6.57 -6.78
N LEU A 87 -22.53 -5.93 -6.99
CA LEU A 87 -23.28 -5.98 -8.25
C LEU A 87 -22.94 -4.73 -9.06
N LEU A 88 -22.13 -4.92 -10.11
CA LEU A 88 -21.74 -3.88 -11.04
C LEU A 88 -22.74 -3.81 -12.19
N ILE A 89 -23.38 -2.65 -12.36
CA ILE A 89 -24.37 -2.42 -13.40
C ILE A 89 -23.72 -1.70 -14.58
N VAL A 90 -23.84 -2.31 -15.76
CA VAL A 90 -23.28 -1.81 -17.03
C VAL A 90 -24.43 -1.50 -17.97
N CYS A 91 -24.78 -0.22 -18.09
CA CYS A 91 -25.85 0.24 -19.00
C CYS A 91 -25.27 0.70 -20.33
N GLU A 92 -25.66 0.04 -21.42
CA GLU A 92 -25.26 0.41 -22.77
C GLU A 92 -26.13 1.54 -23.34
N ASP A 93 -27.36 1.64 -22.85
CA ASP A 93 -28.31 2.69 -23.20
C ASP A 93 -28.03 3.97 -22.41
N GLU A 94 -27.73 5.06 -23.10
CA GLU A 94 -27.41 6.37 -22.53
C GLU A 94 -28.54 6.93 -21.67
N ALA A 95 -29.80 6.70 -22.05
CA ALA A 95 -30.97 7.16 -21.29
C ALA A 95 -31.05 6.47 -19.91
N LEU A 96 -30.51 5.26 -19.80
CA LEU A 96 -30.56 4.43 -18.61
C LEU A 96 -29.30 4.56 -17.73
N GLN A 97 -28.21 5.06 -18.28
CA GLN A 97 -26.96 5.28 -17.54
C GLN A 97 -27.18 6.19 -16.32
N ASN A 98 -28.11 7.13 -16.39
CA ASN A 98 -28.34 8.09 -15.33
C ASN A 98 -29.30 7.59 -14.22
N LEU A 99 -29.88 6.39 -14.36
CA LEU A 99 -30.82 5.87 -13.36
C LEU A 99 -30.13 5.56 -12.02
N PRO A 100 -30.82 5.74 -10.88
CA PRO A 100 -30.31 5.50 -9.54
C PRO A 100 -30.42 4.01 -9.17
N TRP A 101 -29.64 3.16 -9.84
CA TRP A 101 -29.73 1.70 -9.69
C TRP A 101 -29.47 1.20 -8.27
N GLU A 102 -28.68 1.92 -7.49
CA GLU A 102 -28.43 1.69 -6.07
C GLU A 102 -29.71 1.77 -5.20
N ARG A 103 -30.79 2.36 -5.71
CA ARG A 103 -32.10 2.43 -5.04
C ARG A 103 -33.03 1.27 -5.37
N CYS A 104 -32.53 0.24 -6.06
CA CYS A 104 -33.34 -0.92 -6.39
C CYS A 104 -33.92 -1.57 -5.12
N VAL A 105 -35.24 -1.73 -5.11
CA VAL A 105 -35.94 -2.43 -4.02
C VAL A 105 -36.15 -3.89 -4.36
N ASP A 106 -36.20 -4.74 -3.35
CA ASP A 106 -36.47 -6.17 -3.52
C ASP A 106 -37.98 -6.43 -3.56
N PRO A 107 -38.42 -7.69 -3.76
CA PRO A 107 -39.84 -8.01 -3.76
C PRO A 107 -40.58 -7.66 -2.45
N SER A 108 -39.86 -7.40 -1.35
CA SER A 108 -40.45 -6.95 -0.07
C SER A 108 -40.56 -5.42 0.04
N GLY A 109 -40.03 -4.67 -0.94
CA GLY A 109 -40.01 -3.21 -0.94
C GLY A 109 -38.85 -2.59 -0.17
N ALA A 110 -37.92 -3.40 0.35
CA ALA A 110 -36.72 -2.90 1.02
C ALA A 110 -35.56 -2.74 0.02
N LEU A 111 -34.69 -1.76 0.25
CA LEU A 111 -33.48 -1.56 -0.55
C LEU A 111 -32.60 -2.81 -0.52
N TRP A 112 -32.10 -3.25 -1.68
CA TRP A 112 -31.27 -4.46 -1.77
C TRP A 112 -30.02 -4.38 -0.87
N GLU A 113 -29.40 -3.21 -0.78
CA GLU A 113 -28.20 -2.98 0.03
C GLU A 113 -28.44 -3.04 1.54
N ALA A 114 -29.68 -2.81 1.98
CA ALA A 114 -30.05 -2.83 3.39
C ALA A 114 -30.27 -4.26 3.93
N ARG A 115 -30.62 -5.21 3.07
CA ARG A 115 -30.94 -6.60 3.48
C ARG A 115 -29.76 -7.56 3.37
N GLU A 116 -28.85 -7.33 2.42
CA GLU A 116 -27.87 -8.33 1.99
C GLU A 116 -26.42 -7.80 2.08
N PRO A 117 -25.38 -8.66 2.07
CA PRO A 117 -23.97 -8.26 1.92
C PRO A 117 -23.62 -7.69 0.53
N LEU A 118 -24.60 -7.10 -0.16
CA LEU A 118 -24.52 -6.61 -1.52
C LEU A 118 -24.33 -5.09 -1.56
N CYS A 119 -23.35 -4.63 -2.34
CA CYS A 119 -23.24 -3.22 -2.76
C CYS A 119 -23.55 -3.11 -4.26
N ILE A 120 -24.46 -2.22 -4.64
CA ILE A 120 -24.83 -1.97 -6.03
C ILE A 120 -24.07 -0.74 -6.52
N VAL A 121 -23.26 -0.94 -7.56
CA VAL A 121 -22.40 0.11 -8.11
C VAL A 121 -22.67 0.28 -9.58
N ARG A 122 -22.70 1.53 -10.04
CA ARG A 122 -22.84 1.85 -11.46
C ARG A 122 -21.48 1.94 -12.13
N ARG A 123 -21.34 1.24 -13.26
CA ARG A 123 -20.24 1.44 -14.20
C ARG A 123 -20.66 2.45 -15.26
N LEU A 124 -19.92 3.54 -15.38
CA LEU A 124 -20.12 4.50 -16.47
C LEU A 124 -19.10 4.25 -17.59
N PRO A 125 -19.45 4.48 -18.86
CA PRO A 125 -18.47 4.42 -19.95
C PRO A 125 -17.35 5.42 -19.68
N GLN A 126 -16.09 5.03 -19.89
CA GLN A 126 -15.02 6.02 -20.04
C GLN A 126 -15.29 6.77 -21.35
N THR A 127 -15.87 7.96 -21.27
CA THR A 127 -16.07 8.80 -22.44
C THR A 127 -14.73 9.41 -22.88
N THR A 128 -14.55 9.53 -24.20
CA THR A 128 -13.43 10.28 -24.78
C THR A 128 -13.53 11.76 -24.39
N ALA A 129 -12.38 12.35 -24.04
CA ALA A 129 -12.30 13.70 -23.49
C ALA A 129 -13.03 14.75 -24.35
N VAL A 130 -13.99 15.45 -23.75
CA VAL A 130 -14.63 16.62 -24.37
C VAL A 130 -13.71 17.84 -24.20
N THR A 131 -13.43 18.51 -25.31
CA THR A 131 -12.69 19.77 -25.38
C THR A 131 -13.65 20.95 -25.49
N GLY A 132 -13.57 21.85 -24.52
CA GLY A 132 -14.24 23.15 -24.48
C GLY A 132 -13.56 24.00 -23.41
N GLN A 133 -13.78 25.31 -23.38
CA GLN A 133 -13.27 26.21 -22.32
C GLN A 133 -14.45 26.89 -21.63
N ALA A 134 -14.56 26.71 -20.31
CA ALA A 134 -15.44 27.46 -19.42
C ALA A 134 -14.82 27.51 -18.01
N HIS A 135 -15.17 28.54 -17.24
CA HIS A 135 -14.60 28.82 -15.92
C HIS A 135 -15.38 28.08 -14.82
N VAL A 136 -14.76 27.09 -14.18
CA VAL A 136 -15.29 26.44 -12.97
C VAL A 136 -14.67 27.10 -11.73
N GLU A 137 -15.49 27.58 -10.80
CA GLU A 137 -15.04 27.95 -9.45
C GLU A 137 -14.84 26.66 -8.63
N LEU A 138 -13.66 26.06 -8.75
CA LEU A 138 -13.29 24.87 -8.00
C LEU A 138 -12.87 25.23 -6.58
N ARG A 139 -13.58 24.65 -5.61
CA ARG A 139 -13.21 24.72 -4.19
C ARG A 139 -12.69 23.36 -3.77
N LEU A 140 -11.37 23.28 -3.60
CA LEU A 140 -10.72 22.12 -2.99
C LEU A 140 -10.86 22.26 -1.47
N GLY A 141 -11.37 21.22 -0.83
CA GLY A 141 -11.41 21.11 0.62
C GLY A 141 -10.47 20.00 1.06
N TRP A 142 -9.68 20.24 2.10
CA TRP A 142 -8.96 19.20 2.81
C TRP A 142 -9.23 19.35 4.31
N TRP A 143 -8.89 18.30 5.05
CA TRP A 143 -9.00 18.27 6.49
C TRP A 143 -7.61 18.44 7.10
N SER A 144 -7.42 19.40 8.00
CA SER A 144 -6.22 19.50 8.84
C SER A 144 -6.61 19.75 10.30
N ALA A 145 -5.68 19.55 11.23
CA ALA A 145 -5.85 19.97 12.61
C ALA A 145 -6.24 21.46 12.69
N ALA A 146 -6.98 21.84 13.73
CA ALA A 146 -7.46 23.22 13.92
C ALA A 146 -6.36 24.29 13.83
N ASP A 147 -5.13 23.89 14.18
CA ASP A 147 -3.93 24.73 14.20
C ASP A 147 -2.80 24.16 13.32
N GLY A 148 -3.09 23.13 12.52
CA GLY A 148 -2.11 22.48 11.64
C GLY A 148 -2.04 23.21 10.30
N PRO A 149 -0.84 23.47 9.75
CA PRO A 149 -0.73 24.02 8.41
C PRO A 149 -1.49 23.11 7.42
N PRO A 150 -1.97 23.65 6.28
CA PRO A 150 -2.35 22.83 5.14
C PRO A 150 -1.45 21.62 4.99
N CYS A 151 -1.96 20.48 4.53
CA CYS A 151 -1.07 19.42 4.04
C CYS A 151 -0.12 20.07 3.02
N ALA A 152 1.13 20.34 3.42
CA ALA A 152 2.03 21.22 2.69
C ALA A 152 2.22 20.79 1.22
N PRO A 153 2.29 19.47 0.91
CA PRO A 153 2.29 18.99 -0.47
C PRO A 153 1.04 19.37 -1.26
N LEU A 154 -0.14 19.37 -0.65
CA LEU A 154 -1.42 19.68 -1.31
C LEU A 154 -1.60 21.20 -1.48
N ALA A 155 -1.17 22.01 -0.53
CA ALA A 155 -1.15 23.47 -0.66
C ALA A 155 -0.14 23.96 -1.70
N GLU A 156 1.07 23.39 -1.69
CA GLU A 156 2.10 23.64 -2.70
C GLU A 156 1.61 23.20 -4.09
N LEU A 157 0.89 22.08 -4.16
CA LEU A 157 0.24 21.62 -5.38
C LEU A 157 -0.86 22.58 -5.83
N CYS A 158 -1.75 23.04 -4.94
CA CYS A 158 -2.79 24.03 -5.28
C CYS A 158 -2.19 25.35 -5.80
N LEU A 159 -1.12 25.82 -5.16
CA LEU A 159 -0.32 26.98 -5.59
C LEU A 159 0.32 26.77 -6.96
N LYS A 160 0.99 25.63 -7.19
CA LYS A 160 1.57 25.26 -8.49
C LYS A 160 0.52 25.14 -9.60
N LEU A 161 -0.71 24.79 -9.24
CA LEU A 161 -1.81 24.57 -10.16
C LEU A 161 -2.71 25.80 -10.37
N GLY A 162 -2.38 26.95 -9.75
CA GLY A 162 -3.12 28.20 -9.91
C GLY A 162 -4.55 28.16 -9.36
N LEU A 163 -4.83 27.28 -8.40
CA LEU A 163 -6.14 27.16 -7.76
C LEU A 163 -6.25 28.18 -6.61
N ALA A 164 -7.45 28.73 -6.38
CA ALA A 164 -7.69 29.65 -5.28
C ALA A 164 -7.30 29.01 -3.93
N GLU A 165 -6.82 29.82 -2.97
CA GLU A 165 -6.42 29.33 -1.65
C GLU A 165 -7.51 28.43 -1.04
N PRO A 166 -7.18 27.17 -0.73
CA PRO A 166 -8.18 26.22 -0.27
C PRO A 166 -8.68 26.64 1.12
N ARG A 167 -9.99 26.56 1.34
CA ARG A 167 -10.56 26.85 2.66
C ARG A 167 -10.38 25.62 3.55
N SER A 168 -9.67 25.79 4.66
CA SER A 168 -9.60 24.79 5.73
C SER A 168 -10.95 24.69 6.42
N PHE A 169 -11.48 23.47 6.54
CA PHE A 169 -12.61 23.18 7.42
C PHE A 169 -12.05 22.69 8.76
N VAL A 170 -12.36 23.37 9.85
CA VAL A 170 -11.85 23.07 11.20
C VAL A 170 -13.01 22.90 12.18
N ARG A 171 -13.04 21.78 12.94
CA ARG A 171 -12.91 21.73 14.44
C ARG A 171 -12.85 20.28 15.00
N PRO A 172 -12.29 20.07 16.21
CA PRO A 172 -11.32 19.00 16.46
C PRO A 172 -11.69 17.94 17.53
N ALA A 173 -11.10 16.76 17.37
CA ALA A 173 -10.56 15.87 18.42
C ALA A 173 -9.65 14.77 17.82
N GLU A 174 -9.74 14.54 16.50
CA GLU A 174 -9.08 13.40 15.82
C GLU A 174 -8.15 13.84 14.67
N ALA A 175 -7.50 15.00 14.80
CA ALA A 175 -6.63 15.55 13.77
C ALA A 175 -5.44 14.63 13.39
N GLU A 176 -5.11 13.64 14.22
CA GLU A 176 -4.08 12.63 13.93
C GLU A 176 -4.50 11.63 12.83
N LEU A 177 -5.79 11.41 12.60
CA LEU A 177 -6.30 10.49 11.59
C LEU A 177 -6.24 11.08 10.16
N LEU A 178 -6.31 12.42 10.04
CA LEU A 178 -6.41 13.13 8.75
C LEU A 178 -5.07 13.65 8.21
N ASN A 179 -4.01 13.64 9.03
CA ASN A 179 -2.64 13.95 8.61
C ASN A 179 -1.96 12.77 7.88
N ALA A 180 -2.74 11.85 7.29
CA ALA A 180 -2.20 10.81 6.41
C ALA A 180 -1.91 11.44 5.03
N PRO A 181 -0.66 11.70 4.63
CA PRO A 181 -0.34 12.18 3.27
C PRO A 181 -0.78 11.21 2.15
N ASP A 182 -1.31 10.03 2.49
CA ASP A 182 -2.03 9.09 1.62
C ASP A 182 -3.40 9.57 1.13
N THR A 183 -3.90 10.72 1.59
CA THR A 183 -5.04 11.43 0.96
C THR A 183 -4.79 11.78 -0.51
N ALA A 184 -3.57 11.63 -1.03
CA ALA A 184 -3.28 11.73 -2.46
C ALA A 184 -4.03 10.71 -3.33
N ARG A 185 -4.76 9.71 -2.77
CA ARG A 185 -5.65 8.81 -3.53
C ARG A 185 -7.14 9.11 -3.35
N ALA A 186 -7.50 9.99 -2.41
CA ALA A 186 -8.87 10.35 -2.10
C ALA A 186 -9.04 11.87 -2.20
N LEU A 187 -9.64 12.35 -3.29
CA LEU A 187 -9.84 13.77 -3.52
C LEU A 187 -11.24 14.20 -3.06
N HIS A 188 -11.34 15.22 -2.20
CA HIS A 188 -12.62 15.81 -1.82
C HIS A 188 -12.84 17.12 -2.58
N MET A 189 -13.99 17.23 -3.24
CA MET A 189 -14.35 18.37 -4.08
C MET A 189 -15.71 18.93 -3.67
N GLN A 190 -15.77 20.23 -3.42
CA GLN A 190 -17.04 20.95 -3.33
C GLN A 190 -17.28 21.65 -4.67
N ALA A 191 -18.25 21.15 -5.43
CA ALA A 191 -18.59 21.69 -6.74
C ALA A 191 -20.00 22.29 -6.69
N ARG A 192 -20.11 23.61 -6.83
CA ARG A 192 -21.42 24.29 -6.97
C ARG A 192 -22.06 24.03 -8.35
N ALA A 193 -21.23 23.87 -9.37
CA ALA A 193 -21.59 23.36 -10.69
C ALA A 193 -20.35 22.69 -11.30
N LEU A 194 -20.49 21.45 -11.78
CA LEU A 194 -19.50 20.83 -12.66
C LEU A 194 -19.89 21.22 -14.09
N ASP A 195 -19.58 22.46 -14.48
CA ASP A 195 -19.76 22.93 -15.86
C ASP A 195 -18.90 22.10 -16.84
N ASP A 196 -19.05 22.36 -18.14
CA ASP A 196 -18.57 21.51 -19.25
C ASP A 196 -17.08 21.16 -19.27
N VAL A 197 -16.23 21.78 -18.43
CA VAL A 197 -14.77 21.68 -18.54
C VAL A 197 -14.08 21.56 -17.18
N LEU A 198 -13.50 20.40 -16.90
CA LEU A 198 -12.54 20.23 -15.79
C LEU A 198 -11.23 20.99 -16.09
N PRO A 199 -10.67 21.77 -15.16
CA PRO A 199 -9.38 22.44 -15.37
C PRO A 199 -8.25 21.46 -15.66
N PRO A 200 -7.25 21.85 -16.49
CA PRO A 200 -6.11 21.01 -16.84
C PRO A 200 -5.36 20.47 -15.62
N SER A 201 -5.24 21.30 -14.58
CA SER A 201 -4.62 20.95 -13.31
C SER A 201 -5.31 19.78 -12.61
N LEU A 202 -6.64 19.81 -12.53
CA LEU A 202 -7.44 18.73 -11.96
C LEU A 202 -7.34 17.47 -12.83
N ARG A 203 -7.42 17.60 -14.17
CA ARG A 203 -7.27 16.46 -15.09
C ARG A 203 -5.93 15.74 -14.95
N ALA A 204 -4.85 16.46 -14.63
CA ALA A 204 -3.55 15.84 -14.40
C ALA A 204 -3.49 15.02 -13.09
N LEU A 205 -4.34 15.35 -12.10
CA LEU A 205 -4.39 14.68 -10.80
C LEU A 205 -5.28 13.44 -10.80
N LEU A 206 -6.42 13.50 -11.49
CA LEU A 206 -7.45 12.47 -11.45
C LEU A 206 -6.97 11.04 -11.78
N PRO A 207 -6.06 10.80 -12.75
CA PRO A 207 -5.50 9.47 -13.02
C PRO A 207 -4.81 8.81 -11.82
N ASN A 208 -4.38 9.59 -10.83
CA ASN A 208 -3.72 9.10 -9.61
C ASN A 208 -4.72 8.92 -8.44
N MET A 209 -5.97 9.37 -8.60
CA MET A 209 -7.00 9.30 -7.57
C MET A 209 -7.75 7.96 -7.65
N THR A 210 -7.82 7.26 -6.52
CA THR A 210 -8.61 6.04 -6.37
C THR A 210 -10.08 6.38 -6.14
N VAL A 211 -10.38 7.42 -5.36
CA VAL A 211 -11.75 7.90 -5.14
C VAL A 211 -11.80 9.43 -5.18
N VAL A 212 -12.85 9.97 -5.80
CA VAL A 212 -13.16 11.39 -5.81
C VAL A 212 -14.52 11.59 -5.17
N MET A 213 -14.59 12.38 -4.12
CA MET A 213 -15.81 12.71 -3.39
C MET A 213 -16.32 14.07 -3.84
N VAL A 214 -17.59 14.15 -4.25
CA VAL A 214 -18.21 15.35 -4.80
C VAL A 214 -19.42 15.75 -3.98
N HIS A 215 -19.44 17.02 -3.58
CA HIS A 215 -20.54 17.68 -2.89
C HIS A 215 -21.16 18.75 -3.81
N GLY A 216 -22.50 18.81 -3.92
CA GLY A 216 -23.21 19.78 -4.79
C GLY A 216 -24.71 19.47 -4.97
N GLU A 217 -25.44 20.25 -5.78
CA GLU A 217 -26.89 20.06 -6.00
C GLU A 217 -27.24 18.78 -6.80
N GLN A 218 -28.32 18.09 -6.40
CA GLN A 218 -28.75 16.76 -6.87
C GLN A 218 -28.83 16.57 -8.40
N ARG A 219 -29.14 17.63 -9.16
CA ARG A 219 -29.52 17.49 -10.57
C ARG A 219 -28.35 17.26 -11.54
N SER A 220 -27.09 17.37 -11.10
CA SER A 220 -25.91 17.29 -12.00
C SER A 220 -24.93 16.15 -11.69
N TRP A 221 -25.26 15.23 -10.78
CA TRP A 221 -24.27 14.29 -10.23
C TRP A 221 -23.81 13.22 -11.23
N SER A 222 -24.69 12.71 -12.08
CA SER A 222 -24.31 11.68 -13.06
C SER A 222 -23.40 12.23 -14.15
N VAL A 223 -23.67 13.45 -14.64
CA VAL A 223 -22.83 14.16 -15.61
C VAL A 223 -21.48 14.49 -15.00
N GLY A 224 -21.45 14.99 -13.76
CA GLY A 224 -20.21 15.27 -13.03
C GLY A 224 -19.35 14.02 -12.77
N ALA A 225 -19.97 12.92 -12.32
CA ALA A 225 -19.27 11.67 -12.07
C ALA A 225 -18.70 11.06 -13.35
N SER A 226 -19.47 11.03 -14.44
CA SER A 226 -19.01 10.55 -15.75
C SER A 226 -17.76 11.31 -16.20
N ARG A 227 -17.75 12.65 -16.08
CA ARG A 227 -16.61 13.49 -16.47
C ARG A 227 -15.36 13.21 -15.64
N LEU A 228 -15.50 13.08 -14.32
CA LEU A 228 -14.37 12.80 -13.43
C LEU A 228 -13.77 11.42 -13.70
N LEU A 229 -14.62 10.41 -13.94
CA LEU A 229 -14.18 9.08 -14.35
C LEU A 229 -13.47 9.10 -15.72
N SER A 230 -14.00 9.81 -16.70
CA SER A 230 -13.39 9.98 -18.02
C SER A 230 -12.08 10.76 -17.99
N ALA A 231 -11.89 11.62 -17.00
CA ALA A 231 -10.63 12.32 -16.75
C ALA A 231 -9.62 11.48 -15.95
N GLY A 232 -9.94 10.22 -15.62
CA GLY A 232 -9.02 9.24 -15.07
C GLY A 232 -9.27 8.85 -13.61
N ALA A 233 -10.29 9.39 -12.94
CA ALA A 233 -10.61 8.96 -11.58
C ALA A 233 -11.00 7.46 -11.55
N GLY A 234 -10.49 6.72 -10.56
CA GLY A 234 -10.85 5.30 -10.38
C GLY A 234 -12.31 5.11 -9.97
N ALA A 235 -12.77 5.91 -9.01
CA ALA A 235 -14.13 5.93 -8.51
C ALA A 235 -14.57 7.36 -8.16
N VAL A 236 -15.88 7.62 -8.21
CA VAL A 236 -16.51 8.88 -7.81
C VAL A 236 -17.65 8.58 -6.84
N LEU A 237 -17.58 9.15 -5.65
CA LEU A 237 -18.67 9.18 -4.67
C LEU A 237 -19.32 10.56 -4.73
N SER A 238 -20.59 10.62 -5.09
CA SER A 238 -21.33 11.88 -5.23
C SER A 238 -22.58 11.87 -4.36
N GLY A 239 -23.16 13.05 -4.16
CA GLY A 239 -24.41 13.19 -3.42
C GLY A 239 -24.28 13.28 -1.90
N LEU A 240 -23.16 13.83 -1.46
CA LEU A 240 -22.97 14.25 -0.08
C LEU A 240 -23.99 15.33 0.30
N PRO A 241 -24.55 15.30 1.53
CA PRO A 241 -25.55 16.24 1.98
C PRO A 241 -24.97 17.66 2.05
N ASN A 242 -25.79 18.67 1.73
CA ASN A 242 -25.39 20.08 1.86
C ASN A 242 -25.18 20.52 3.33
N ASP A 243 -25.71 19.76 4.29
CA ASP A 243 -25.46 19.93 5.72
C ASP A 243 -24.00 19.56 6.04
N PRO A 244 -23.16 20.50 6.46
CA PRO A 244 -21.75 20.25 6.76
C PRO A 244 -21.51 19.22 7.88
N ASP A 245 -22.36 19.21 8.91
CA ASP A 245 -22.18 18.31 10.07
C ASP A 245 -22.49 16.88 9.67
N LEU A 246 -23.53 16.71 8.86
CA LEU A 246 -23.93 15.41 8.34
C LEU A 246 -22.94 14.90 7.28
N ALA A 247 -22.46 15.79 6.41
CA ALA A 247 -21.41 15.47 5.44
C ALA A 247 -20.12 15.04 6.17
N TYR A 248 -19.78 15.68 7.29
CA TYR A 248 -18.64 15.30 8.10
C TYR A 248 -18.77 13.89 8.69
N LYS A 249 -19.87 13.60 9.38
CA LYS A 249 -20.12 12.27 9.98
C LYS A 249 -20.06 11.16 8.92
N LEU A 250 -20.61 11.45 7.73
CA LEU A 250 -20.55 10.55 6.59
C LEU A 250 -19.11 10.29 6.15
N LEU A 251 -18.32 11.34 5.95
CA LEU A 251 -16.95 11.25 5.50
C LEU A 251 -16.03 10.60 6.54
N GLU A 252 -16.22 10.89 7.83
CA GLU A 252 -15.51 10.25 8.94
C GLU A 252 -15.75 8.74 8.93
N ARG A 253 -17.03 8.33 8.82
CA ARG A 253 -17.39 6.91 8.76
C ARG A 253 -16.83 6.23 7.53
N LEU A 254 -16.92 6.87 6.36
CA LEU A 254 -16.32 6.39 5.12
C LEU A 254 -14.82 6.19 5.30
N TYR A 255 -14.12 7.18 5.85
CA TYR A 255 -12.67 7.14 6.05
C TYR A 255 -12.25 6.00 6.99
N ARG A 256 -12.97 5.82 8.11
CA ARG A 256 -12.74 4.68 9.02
C ARG A 256 -12.96 3.34 8.32
N GLY A 257 -14.00 3.23 7.48
CA GLY A 257 -14.22 2.03 6.66
C GLY A 257 -13.10 1.79 5.64
N LEU A 258 -12.59 2.85 5.01
CA LEU A 258 -11.48 2.77 4.07
C LEU A 258 -10.14 2.41 4.74
N LEU A 259 -9.95 2.75 6.02
CA LEU A 259 -8.80 2.38 6.83
C LEU A 259 -8.85 0.92 7.31
N SER A 260 -10.04 0.41 7.63
CA SER A 260 -10.23 -0.90 8.27
C SER A 260 -10.08 -2.09 7.30
N VAL A 261 -9.15 -2.03 6.34
CA VAL A 261 -8.94 -2.99 5.24
C VAL A 261 -10.16 -3.30 4.35
N ALA A 262 -11.30 -2.65 4.58
CA ALA A 262 -12.48 -2.82 3.77
C ALA A 262 -12.30 -2.13 2.39
N GLY A 263 -12.85 -2.73 1.34
CA GLY A 263 -12.87 -2.10 0.02
C GLY A 263 -13.76 -0.85 0.02
N LEU A 264 -13.65 -0.05 -1.04
CA LEU A 264 -14.45 1.17 -1.20
C LEU A 264 -15.97 0.87 -1.16
N ALA A 265 -16.40 -0.26 -1.73
CA ALA A 265 -17.80 -0.66 -1.76
C ALA A 265 -18.34 -0.92 -0.34
N GLU A 266 -17.57 -1.61 0.48
CA GLU A 266 -17.91 -1.96 1.86
C GLU A 266 -17.97 -0.71 2.74
N ALA A 267 -17.02 0.20 2.58
CA ALA A 267 -17.02 1.47 3.31
C ALA A 267 -18.23 2.35 2.94
N VAL A 268 -18.59 2.43 1.64
CA VAL A 268 -19.80 3.15 1.19
C VAL A 268 -21.07 2.47 1.69
N LYS A 269 -21.11 1.14 1.69
CA LYS A 269 -22.25 0.39 2.23
C LYS A 269 -22.45 0.69 3.71
N ASP A 270 -21.39 0.59 4.51
CA ASP A 270 -21.44 0.87 5.96
C ASP A 270 -21.94 2.29 6.24
N VAL A 271 -21.52 3.26 5.44
CA VAL A 271 -22.06 4.63 5.46
C VAL A 271 -23.57 4.66 5.17
N ARG A 272 -24.05 4.01 4.10
CA ARG A 272 -25.49 4.02 3.75
C ARG A 272 -26.36 3.36 4.82
N VAL A 273 -25.84 2.32 5.48
CA VAL A 273 -26.52 1.66 6.61
C VAL A 273 -26.58 2.58 7.83
N ALA A 274 -25.49 3.30 8.12
CA ALA A 274 -25.43 4.22 9.26
C ALA A 274 -26.29 5.48 9.07
N PHE A 275 -26.48 5.92 7.81
CA PHE A 275 -27.21 7.14 7.45
C PHE A 275 -28.32 6.84 6.41
N PRO A 276 -29.39 6.11 6.79
CA PRO A 276 -30.45 5.68 5.88
C PRO A 276 -31.16 6.86 5.20
N GLU A 277 -31.27 8.01 5.87
CA GLU A 277 -31.83 9.25 5.33
C GLU A 277 -31.01 9.82 4.15
N LEU A 278 -29.76 9.41 4.03
CA LEU A 278 -28.84 9.79 2.95
C LEU A 278 -28.60 8.68 1.95
N ALA A 279 -29.01 7.44 2.25
CA ALA A 279 -28.77 6.28 1.40
C ALA A 279 -29.29 6.50 -0.02
N GLY A 280 -30.37 7.26 -0.18
CA GLY A 280 -30.89 7.63 -1.49
C GLY A 280 -30.04 8.67 -2.23
N GLY A 281 -29.35 9.56 -1.54
CA GLY A 281 -28.56 10.63 -2.16
C GLY A 281 -27.16 10.20 -2.57
N LEU A 282 -26.54 9.28 -1.82
CA LEU A 282 -25.16 8.91 -2.02
C LEU A 282 -25.02 7.96 -3.23
N ILE A 283 -24.26 8.36 -4.26
CA ILE A 283 -24.05 7.57 -5.49
C ILE A 283 -22.57 7.24 -5.65
N LEU A 284 -22.24 5.95 -5.74
CA LEU A 284 -20.90 5.46 -6.10
C LEU A 284 -20.88 5.06 -7.58
N ALA A 285 -20.04 5.74 -8.36
CA ALA A 285 -19.77 5.44 -9.76
C ALA A 285 -18.30 5.01 -9.93
N VAL A 286 -18.03 4.05 -10.80
CA VAL A 286 -16.67 3.55 -11.06
C VAL A 286 -16.37 3.44 -12.54
N ALA A 287 -15.11 3.67 -12.90
CA ALA A 287 -14.59 3.40 -14.25
C ALA A 287 -14.19 1.92 -14.40
N ASP A 288 -13.58 1.38 -13.34
CA ASP A 288 -13.11 0.00 -13.25
C ASP A 288 -13.51 -0.62 -11.91
N GLY A 289 -14.02 -1.84 -11.94
CA GLY A 289 -14.31 -2.63 -10.74
C GLY A 289 -13.07 -2.91 -9.90
N ALA A 290 -11.85 -2.81 -10.45
CA ALA A 290 -10.61 -2.90 -9.67
C ALA A 290 -10.49 -1.80 -8.61
N ALA A 291 -11.08 -0.61 -8.82
CA ALA A 291 -11.11 0.47 -7.83
C ALA A 291 -11.88 0.08 -6.55
N LEU A 292 -12.73 -0.96 -6.63
CA LEU A 292 -13.47 -1.51 -5.50
C LEU A 292 -12.70 -2.61 -4.75
N ARG A 293 -11.62 -3.15 -5.32
CA ARG A 293 -10.97 -4.41 -4.86
C ARG A 293 -9.78 -4.21 -3.91
N GLY A 294 -9.64 -3.05 -3.28
CA GLY A 294 -8.58 -2.84 -2.29
C GLY A 294 -8.90 -1.74 -1.29
N GLY A 295 -8.28 -1.82 -0.10
CA GLY A 295 -8.23 -0.70 0.82
C GLY A 295 -7.70 0.52 0.07
N VAL A 296 -8.56 1.51 -0.14
CA VAL A 296 -8.22 2.78 -0.79
C VAL A 296 -7.11 3.46 0.01
N ILE A 297 -7.16 3.26 1.32
CA ILE A 297 -6.14 3.63 2.29
C ILE A 297 -5.57 2.31 2.80
N ARG A 298 -4.42 1.89 2.25
CA ARG A 298 -3.66 0.81 2.88
C ARG A 298 -2.83 1.44 3.97
N GLU A 299 -3.01 0.98 5.20
CA GLU A 299 -2.01 1.22 6.24
C GLU A 299 -0.68 0.70 5.70
N ARG A 300 0.23 1.63 5.39
CA ARG A 300 1.52 1.28 4.79
C ARG A 300 2.24 0.45 5.83
N TRP A 301 2.79 -0.68 5.40
CA TRP A 301 3.51 -1.55 6.30
C TRP A 301 4.63 -0.75 6.98
N THR A 302 4.67 -0.83 8.30
CA THR A 302 5.75 -0.30 9.12
C THR A 302 6.31 -1.46 9.95
N PRO A 303 7.63 -1.52 10.15
CA PRO A 303 8.19 -2.53 11.03
C PRO A 303 7.63 -2.35 12.45
N GLN A 304 7.39 -3.46 13.14
CA GLN A 304 6.82 -3.43 14.49
C GLN A 304 7.63 -2.51 15.43
N GLY A 305 6.92 -1.62 16.13
CA GLY A 305 7.51 -0.69 17.09
C GLY A 305 8.07 0.59 16.47
N TRP A 306 8.00 0.77 15.16
CA TRP A 306 8.37 2.04 14.53
C TRP A 306 7.31 3.11 14.81
N PRO A 307 7.72 4.37 15.05
CA PRO A 307 6.77 5.49 15.04
C PRO A 307 6.25 5.72 13.62
N ARG A 308 5.15 6.46 13.49
CA ARG A 308 4.55 6.75 12.19
C ARG A 308 5.54 7.55 11.31
N PRO A 309 5.91 7.06 10.12
CA PRO A 309 6.84 7.75 9.22
C PRO A 309 6.17 8.89 8.43
N SER A 310 6.98 9.74 7.78
CA SER A 310 6.48 10.62 6.70
C SER A 310 5.98 9.83 5.48
N ALA A 311 5.27 10.49 4.57
CA ALA A 311 4.75 9.88 3.35
C ALA A 311 5.85 9.22 2.51
N GLU A 312 6.98 9.91 2.38
CA GLU A 312 8.06 9.47 1.50
C GLU A 312 8.68 8.19 2.05
N VAL A 313 8.93 8.15 3.36
CA VAL A 313 9.43 6.95 4.04
C VAL A 313 8.41 5.82 4.01
N GLY A 314 7.13 6.10 4.22
CA GLY A 314 6.10 5.07 4.12
C GLY A 314 6.09 4.39 2.74
N ALA A 315 6.36 5.14 1.66
CA ALA A 315 6.35 4.61 0.29
C ALA A 315 7.57 3.70 0.07
N LEU A 316 8.72 4.14 0.59
CA LEU A 316 9.94 3.36 0.60
C LEU A 316 9.78 2.03 1.35
N LEU A 317 9.20 2.05 2.56
CA LEU A 317 8.95 0.87 3.38
C LEU A 317 7.96 -0.08 2.70
N GLN A 318 6.90 0.47 2.08
CA GLN A 318 5.97 -0.32 1.28
C GLN A 318 6.68 -0.98 0.09
N GLY A 319 7.54 -0.25 -0.62
CA GLY A 319 8.36 -0.82 -1.69
C GLY A 319 9.32 -1.91 -1.21
N ALA A 320 9.84 -1.79 0.02
CA ALA A 320 10.68 -2.81 0.65
C ALA A 320 9.88 -4.09 0.97
N LEU A 321 8.66 -3.94 1.49
CA LEU A 321 7.73 -5.06 1.70
C LEU A 321 7.38 -5.75 0.38
N GLU A 322 7.02 -5.00 -0.66
CA GLU A 322 6.74 -5.56 -1.99
C GLU A 322 7.94 -6.33 -2.55
N LEU A 323 9.16 -5.81 -2.38
CA LEU A 323 10.38 -6.51 -2.78
C LEU A 323 10.55 -7.82 -2.01
N SER A 324 10.29 -7.83 -0.70
CA SER A 324 10.35 -9.06 0.11
C SER A 324 9.36 -10.11 -0.37
N GLN A 325 8.12 -9.69 -0.69
CA GLN A 325 7.08 -10.56 -1.24
C GLN A 325 7.48 -11.11 -2.62
N GLN A 326 8.00 -10.25 -3.50
CA GLN A 326 8.48 -10.66 -4.83
C GLN A 326 9.62 -11.67 -4.76
N LEU A 327 10.50 -11.52 -3.77
CA LEU A 327 11.64 -12.42 -3.55
C LEU A 327 11.29 -13.62 -2.66
N ALA A 328 10.03 -13.75 -2.24
CA ALA A 328 9.57 -14.75 -1.27
C ALA A 328 10.49 -14.85 -0.03
N SER A 329 11.00 -13.70 0.43
CA SER A 329 11.99 -13.67 1.50
C SER A 329 11.40 -13.91 2.88
N GLY A 330 10.12 -13.59 3.11
CA GLY A 330 9.48 -13.80 4.42
C GLY A 330 9.99 -12.87 5.55
N PHE A 331 10.79 -11.85 5.22
CA PHE A 331 11.24 -10.82 6.15
C PHE A 331 11.53 -9.51 5.41
N VAL A 332 11.52 -8.37 6.11
CA VAL A 332 12.01 -7.09 5.58
C VAL A 332 13.20 -6.61 6.42
N GLY A 333 14.32 -6.39 5.75
CA GLY A 333 15.59 -5.94 6.35
C GLY A 333 16.13 -4.71 5.65
N LEU A 334 17.32 -4.26 6.06
CA LEU A 334 17.98 -3.10 5.45
C LEU A 334 18.25 -3.30 3.96
N GLU A 335 18.52 -4.53 3.52
CA GLU A 335 18.72 -4.86 2.11
C GLU A 335 17.50 -4.50 1.26
N HIS A 336 16.30 -4.77 1.78
CA HIS A 336 15.04 -4.51 1.07
C HIS A 336 14.78 -3.01 0.96
N ILE A 337 15.03 -2.27 2.04
CA ILE A 337 14.91 -0.82 2.10
C ILE A 337 15.89 -0.17 1.12
N VAL A 338 17.14 -0.64 1.14
CA VAL A 338 18.21 -0.22 0.25
C VAL A 338 17.90 -0.53 -1.22
N LEU A 339 17.31 -1.69 -1.53
CA LEU A 339 16.91 -2.03 -2.90
C LEU A 339 15.67 -1.24 -3.37
N SER A 340 14.74 -0.95 -2.45
CA SER A 340 13.55 -0.13 -2.71
C SER A 340 13.95 1.29 -3.14
N LEU A 341 14.98 1.84 -2.50
CA LEU A 341 15.60 3.13 -2.83
C LEU A 341 16.11 3.25 -4.27
N CYS A 342 16.52 2.14 -4.89
CA CYS A 342 16.99 2.16 -6.27
C CYS A 342 15.87 2.42 -7.29
N ARG A 343 14.60 2.45 -6.85
CA ARG A 343 13.49 2.92 -7.68
C ARG A 343 13.54 4.45 -7.75
N PRO A 344 13.23 5.07 -8.91
CA PRO A 344 13.22 6.52 -9.04
C PRO A 344 12.18 7.12 -8.08
N ALA A 345 12.67 7.81 -7.06
CA ALA A 345 11.88 8.52 -6.07
C ALA A 345 12.51 9.91 -5.82
N PRO A 346 11.74 10.91 -5.39
CA PRO A 346 12.31 12.12 -4.81
C PRO A 346 13.23 11.77 -3.61
N GLY A 347 14.13 12.69 -3.26
CA GLY A 347 15.04 12.53 -2.13
C GLY A 347 16.18 13.55 -2.20
N GLY A 348 16.77 13.88 -1.05
CA GLY A 348 17.87 14.83 -0.95
C GLY A 348 19.22 14.23 -1.37
N ARG A 349 20.29 15.02 -1.17
CA ARG A 349 21.66 14.68 -1.62
C ARG A 349 22.17 13.37 -1.03
N ALA A 350 21.80 13.03 0.22
CA ALA A 350 22.26 11.79 0.84
C ALA A 350 21.64 10.57 0.16
N ALA A 351 20.32 10.64 -0.12
CA ALA A 351 19.60 9.60 -0.85
C ALA A 351 20.15 9.41 -2.27
N GLU A 352 20.44 10.49 -3.01
CA GLU A 352 21.03 10.42 -4.36
C GLU A 352 22.41 9.75 -4.37
N ARG A 353 23.30 10.16 -3.46
CA ARG A 353 24.64 9.55 -3.35
C ARG A 353 24.56 8.07 -3.01
N LEU A 354 23.63 7.69 -2.13
CA LEU A 354 23.39 6.29 -1.79
C LEU A 354 22.85 5.52 -3.00
N ARG A 355 21.84 6.04 -3.71
CA ARG A 355 21.33 5.43 -4.95
C ARG A 355 22.44 5.17 -5.96
N PHE A 356 23.35 6.11 -6.16
CA PHE A 356 24.51 5.92 -7.02
C PHE A 356 25.42 4.79 -6.53
N MET A 357 25.73 4.74 -5.23
CA MET A 357 26.54 3.64 -4.67
C MET A 357 25.83 2.28 -4.78
N LEU A 358 24.51 2.27 -4.67
CA LEU A 358 23.67 1.07 -4.65
C LEU A 358 23.31 0.54 -6.03
N SER A 359 23.19 1.41 -7.04
CA SER A 359 22.92 1.00 -8.42
C SER A 359 24.00 0.04 -8.93
N MET A 360 25.25 0.27 -8.53
CA MET A 360 26.40 -0.58 -8.83
C MET A 360 26.41 -1.91 -8.06
N ARG A 361 25.55 -2.07 -7.04
CA ARG A 361 25.57 -3.20 -6.08
C ARG A 361 24.26 -3.99 -6.05
N ARG A 362 23.25 -3.55 -6.81
CA ARG A 362 21.88 -4.05 -6.76
C ARG A 362 21.81 -5.56 -6.99
N ASP A 363 22.48 -6.05 -8.01
CA ASP A 363 22.38 -7.46 -8.41
C ASP A 363 23.00 -8.39 -7.37
N GLY A 364 24.13 -8.00 -6.78
CA GLY A 364 24.77 -8.76 -5.71
C GLY A 364 23.90 -8.87 -4.45
N VAL A 365 23.19 -7.80 -4.09
CA VAL A 365 22.24 -7.82 -2.96
C VAL A 365 21.02 -8.69 -3.29
N ARG A 366 20.45 -8.57 -4.49
CA ARG A 366 19.31 -9.41 -4.91
C ARG A 366 19.67 -10.89 -4.97
N GLU A 367 20.82 -11.22 -5.54
CA GLU A 367 21.29 -12.60 -5.64
C GLU A 367 21.54 -13.21 -4.25
N ARG A 368 22.02 -12.41 -3.29
CA ARG A 368 22.15 -12.82 -1.89
C ARG A 368 20.78 -13.10 -1.26
N LEU A 369 19.80 -12.20 -1.40
CA LEU A 369 18.44 -12.41 -0.87
C LEU A 369 17.76 -13.64 -1.47
N GLY A 370 18.00 -13.92 -2.76
CA GLY A 370 17.47 -15.11 -3.44
C GLY A 370 18.21 -16.41 -3.14
N SER A 371 19.25 -16.39 -2.30
CA SER A 371 20.04 -17.59 -1.97
C SER A 371 19.62 -18.28 -0.66
N TYR A 372 18.55 -17.80 0.02
CA TYR A 372 17.95 -18.49 1.15
C TYR A 372 16.94 -19.55 0.67
N ASP A 373 16.89 -20.69 1.35
CA ASP A 373 15.87 -21.71 1.12
C ASP A 373 14.69 -21.46 2.07
N LEU A 374 13.45 -21.48 1.55
CA LEU A 374 12.22 -21.31 2.32
C LEU A 374 11.75 -22.67 2.85
N LEU A 375 11.63 -22.82 4.18
CA LEU A 375 11.25 -24.08 4.83
C LEU A 375 9.73 -24.29 4.87
N ALA A 376 8.94 -23.22 5.03
CA ALA A 376 7.48 -23.28 5.04
C ALA A 376 6.89 -21.90 4.62
N PRO A 377 6.34 -21.76 3.40
CA PRO A 377 5.83 -20.48 2.90
C PRO A 377 4.61 -19.96 3.66
N GLU A 378 3.88 -20.86 4.30
CA GLU A 378 2.45 -20.67 4.61
C GLU A 378 2.21 -19.85 5.89
N HIS A 379 3.26 -19.55 6.66
CA HIS A 379 3.18 -18.92 7.98
C HIS A 379 4.23 -17.82 8.22
N ALA A 380 4.94 -17.37 7.19
CA ALA A 380 5.93 -16.31 7.35
C ALA A 380 5.22 -14.94 7.44
N GLU A 381 4.80 -14.55 8.65
CA GLU A 381 4.51 -13.14 8.91
C GLU A 381 5.75 -12.32 8.51
N THR A 382 5.55 -11.31 7.67
CA THR A 382 6.69 -10.51 7.19
C THR A 382 7.17 -9.59 8.30
N LEU A 383 8.15 -10.06 9.05
CA LEU A 383 8.73 -9.36 10.19
C LEU A 383 9.88 -8.45 9.77
N GLY A 384 10.03 -7.34 10.48
CA GLY A 384 11.25 -6.52 10.42
C GLY A 384 12.43 -7.23 11.10
N THR A 385 13.61 -7.19 10.50
CA THR A 385 14.83 -7.75 11.12
C THR A 385 15.14 -7.10 12.48
N PRO A 386 15.90 -7.76 13.38
CA PRO A 386 16.33 -7.15 14.64
C PRO A 386 16.96 -5.77 14.48
N ARG A 387 17.87 -5.57 13.51
CA ARG A 387 18.49 -4.27 13.21
C ARG A 387 17.45 -3.23 12.82
N LEU A 388 16.49 -3.61 11.97
CA LEU A 388 15.44 -2.71 11.54
C LEU A 388 14.57 -2.27 12.73
N ARG A 389 14.21 -3.20 13.62
CA ARG A 389 13.47 -2.86 14.86
C ARG A 389 14.27 -1.93 15.77
N ALA A 390 15.57 -2.19 15.95
CA ALA A 390 16.44 -1.34 16.76
C ALA A 390 16.58 0.09 16.19
N LEU A 391 16.59 0.24 14.86
CA LEU A 391 16.53 1.56 14.21
C LEU A 391 15.22 2.30 14.53
N GLY A 392 14.10 1.58 14.53
CA GLY A 392 12.78 2.11 14.89
C GLY A 392 12.75 2.84 16.22
N ALA A 393 13.42 2.28 17.23
CA ALA A 393 13.48 2.85 18.57
C ALA A 393 14.24 4.19 18.66
N ARG A 394 14.98 4.57 17.61
CA ARG A 394 15.76 5.83 17.53
C ARG A 394 15.06 6.90 16.72
N LEU A 395 13.90 6.59 16.14
CA LEU A 395 13.14 7.49 15.27
C LEU A 395 12.10 8.27 16.08
N GLU A 396 11.84 9.50 15.66
CA GLU A 396 10.73 10.32 16.19
C GLU A 396 9.49 10.19 15.30
N PRO A 397 8.26 10.40 15.81
CA PRO A 397 7.06 10.47 14.97
C PRO A 397 7.17 11.52 13.86
N GLY A 398 6.73 11.15 12.66
CA GLY A 398 6.80 12.01 11.48
C GLY A 398 8.20 12.11 10.84
N PHE A 399 9.14 11.25 11.22
CA PHE A 399 10.50 11.30 10.69
C PHE A 399 10.54 11.24 9.15
N GLU A 400 11.46 12.03 8.58
CA GLU A 400 11.64 12.17 7.14
C GLU A 400 12.71 11.24 6.57
N LEU A 401 12.75 11.16 5.24
CA LEU A 401 13.64 10.27 4.50
C LEU A 401 15.12 10.52 4.81
N GLU A 402 15.54 11.78 4.90
CA GLU A 402 16.92 12.15 5.26
C GLU A 402 17.30 11.72 6.68
N THR A 403 16.38 11.82 7.65
CA THR A 403 16.61 11.35 9.03
C THR A 403 16.80 9.84 9.06
N LEU A 404 15.93 9.10 8.36
CA LEU A 404 16.07 7.66 8.23
C LEU A 404 17.42 7.29 7.62
N TRP A 405 17.86 7.99 6.58
CA TRP A 405 19.15 7.71 5.94
C TRP A 405 20.36 8.07 6.78
N ALA A 406 20.31 9.18 7.50
CA ALA A 406 21.39 9.54 8.42
C ALA A 406 21.65 8.41 9.42
N LEU A 407 20.58 7.77 9.92
CA LEU A 407 20.67 6.63 10.83
C LEU A 407 21.15 5.35 10.13
N ILE A 408 20.56 5.05 8.96
CA ILE A 408 20.87 3.83 8.22
C ILE A 408 22.29 3.86 7.66
N ARG A 409 22.85 5.02 7.30
CA ARG A 409 24.16 5.14 6.63
C ARG A 409 25.27 4.41 7.36
N ASP A 410 25.34 4.55 8.68
CA ASP A 410 26.43 3.98 9.48
C ASP A 410 26.31 2.45 9.56
N ASP A 411 25.07 1.95 9.67
CA ASP A 411 24.74 0.52 9.65
C ASP A 411 24.93 -0.11 8.25
N VAL A 412 24.47 0.58 7.23
CA VAL A 412 24.51 0.16 5.83
C VAL A 412 25.92 0.20 5.28
N SER A 413 26.80 1.08 5.75
CA SER A 413 28.22 1.03 5.38
C SER A 413 28.84 -0.33 5.71
N ALA A 414 28.57 -0.89 6.89
CA ALA A 414 29.09 -2.21 7.25
C ALA A 414 28.53 -3.31 6.34
N LEU A 415 27.21 -3.32 6.13
CA LEU A 415 26.53 -4.29 5.28
C LEU A 415 26.93 -4.17 3.80
N LEU A 416 27.07 -2.96 3.28
CA LEU A 416 27.45 -2.67 1.89
C LEU A 416 28.93 -2.89 1.63
N ASN A 417 29.81 -2.55 2.57
CA ASN A 417 31.23 -2.86 2.44
C ASN A 417 31.45 -4.37 2.49
N ALA A 418 30.71 -5.06 3.36
CA ALA A 418 30.66 -6.51 3.33
C ALA A 418 30.06 -7.01 2.00
N THR A 419 29.00 -6.43 1.45
CA THR A 419 28.36 -7.01 0.24
C THR A 419 29.11 -6.75 -1.06
N ALA A 420 29.78 -5.60 -1.17
CA ALA A 420 30.28 -5.11 -2.45
C ALA A 420 31.71 -5.56 -2.83
N ARG A 421 32.46 -6.23 -1.95
CA ARG A 421 33.89 -6.56 -2.15
C ARG A 421 34.76 -5.35 -2.55
N LEU A 422 34.29 -4.15 -2.25
CA LEU A 422 35.04 -2.94 -2.51
C LEU A 422 36.05 -2.72 -1.39
N PRO A 423 37.15 -1.99 -1.67
CA PRO A 423 38.00 -1.47 -0.61
C PRO A 423 37.08 -0.80 0.42
N PRO A 424 37.30 -0.96 1.74
CA PRO A 424 36.66 -0.08 2.71
C PRO A 424 36.82 1.32 2.16
N ALA A 425 35.76 2.15 2.17
CA ALA A 425 35.87 3.53 1.74
C ALA A 425 37.03 4.11 2.52
N SER A 426 38.21 4.13 1.89
CA SER A 426 39.48 4.52 2.48
C SER A 426 39.15 5.91 2.94
N ASP A 427 39.04 6.10 4.27
CA ASP A 427 38.48 7.30 4.92
C ASP A 427 38.65 8.38 3.92
N SER A 428 37.58 8.70 3.17
CA SER A 428 37.71 9.70 2.16
C SER A 428 38.06 10.87 3.02
N THR A 429 39.34 11.23 3.02
CA THR A 429 39.87 12.46 3.52
C THR A 429 39.01 13.44 2.78
N LEU A 430 37.88 13.79 3.39
CA LEU A 430 37.33 15.11 3.36
C LEU A 430 38.59 15.90 3.58
N MET A 431 39.10 16.45 2.49
CA MET A 431 40.08 17.50 2.61
C MET A 431 39.40 18.44 3.60
N SER A 432 39.92 18.51 4.81
CA SER A 432 39.69 19.67 5.65
C SER A 432 39.88 20.86 4.71
N ASP A 433 39.00 21.86 4.79
CA ASP A 433 39.07 23.06 3.92
C ASP A 433 40.46 23.74 3.94
N ASN A 434 41.36 23.31 4.85
CA ASN A 434 42.73 23.75 5.00
C ASN A 434 43.80 22.91 4.26
N GLY A 435 43.44 21.87 3.50
CA GLY A 435 44.38 21.17 2.61
C GLY A 435 45.44 20.27 3.28
N GLU A 436 45.46 20.14 4.61
CA GLU A 436 46.43 19.29 5.31
C GLU A 436 46.05 17.81 5.27
N ARG A 437 46.90 17.00 4.62
CA ARG A 437 46.89 15.54 4.72
C ARG A 437 47.46 15.13 6.08
N VAL A 438 46.59 14.87 7.04
CA VAL A 438 46.99 14.17 8.27
C VAL A 438 47.34 12.74 7.87
N SER A 439 48.63 12.40 7.88
CA SER A 439 49.04 11.00 7.70
C SER A 439 48.57 10.22 8.93
N SER A 440 47.89 9.11 8.70
CA SER A 440 47.42 8.21 9.74
C SER A 440 48.62 7.60 10.47
N GLN A 441 49.02 8.24 11.56
CA GLN A 441 49.86 7.63 12.58
C GLN A 441 49.22 6.29 12.98
N SER A 442 50.01 5.21 12.84
CA SER A 442 49.78 3.85 13.36
C SER A 442 48.41 3.64 14.01
N ALA A 443 47.45 3.17 13.23
CA ALA A 443 46.12 2.83 13.74
C ALA A 443 46.28 1.93 14.97
N PRO A 444 45.61 2.25 16.10
CA PRO A 444 45.68 1.43 17.30
C PRO A 444 45.37 -0.03 16.93
N LYS A 445 46.13 -0.99 17.48
CA LYS A 445 45.83 -2.42 17.31
C LYS A 445 44.36 -2.64 17.63
N ALA A 446 43.59 -3.05 16.64
CA ALA A 446 42.16 -3.29 16.82
C ALA A 446 41.96 -4.29 17.98
N ALA A 447 41.01 -4.00 18.87
CA ALA A 447 40.68 -4.90 19.96
C ALA A 447 40.08 -6.20 19.42
N LEU A 448 40.30 -7.32 20.11
CA LEU A 448 39.63 -8.59 19.81
C LEU A 448 38.12 -8.46 20.08
N ALA A 449 37.31 -9.08 19.24
CA ALA A 449 35.85 -9.01 19.37
C ALA A 449 35.36 -9.78 20.62
N THR A 450 34.53 -9.16 21.45
CA THR A 450 33.92 -9.86 22.61
C THR A 450 32.61 -10.56 22.24
N ARG A 451 32.00 -10.16 21.13
CA ARG A 451 30.72 -10.70 20.62
C ARG A 451 30.73 -10.78 19.09
N LEU A 452 29.74 -11.49 18.56
CA LEU A 452 29.46 -11.52 17.13
C LEU A 452 28.08 -10.94 16.84
N GLU A 453 27.95 -10.20 15.76
CA GLU A 453 26.69 -9.66 15.26
C GLU A 453 26.36 -10.28 13.90
N VAL A 454 25.13 -10.75 13.70
CA VAL A 454 24.69 -11.25 12.39
C VAL A 454 24.50 -10.07 11.44
N LEU A 455 25.11 -10.14 10.25
CA LEU A 455 24.97 -9.13 9.20
C LEU A 455 24.13 -9.65 8.05
N GLY A 456 23.00 -8.98 7.80
CA GLY A 456 22.06 -9.27 6.74
C GLY A 456 21.19 -10.52 6.95
N GLY A 457 20.23 -10.73 6.06
CA GLY A 457 19.25 -11.81 6.20
C GLY A 457 18.18 -11.55 7.27
N PRO A 458 17.36 -12.56 7.59
CA PRO A 458 16.23 -12.40 8.52
C PRO A 458 16.66 -12.10 9.97
N GLU A 459 17.89 -12.47 10.35
CA GLU A 459 18.45 -12.22 11.68
C GLU A 459 19.42 -11.03 11.73
N ASP A 460 19.45 -10.17 10.69
CA ASP A 460 20.32 -8.99 10.66
C ASP A 460 20.22 -8.16 11.96
N GLY A 461 21.36 -7.88 12.60
CA GLY A 461 21.47 -7.17 13.88
C GLY A 461 21.35 -8.04 15.12
N ARG A 462 21.15 -9.36 15.00
CA ARG A 462 21.17 -10.26 16.16
C ARG A 462 22.57 -10.30 16.77
N LEU A 463 22.66 -9.95 18.05
CA LEU A 463 23.89 -10.07 18.84
C LEU A 463 24.00 -11.47 19.46
N LEU A 464 25.13 -12.12 19.22
CA LEU A 464 25.47 -13.45 19.72
C LEU A 464 26.46 -13.31 20.88
N ARG A 465 26.01 -13.69 22.08
CA ARG A 465 26.85 -13.78 23.28
C ARG A 465 27.28 -15.22 23.49
N LEU A 466 28.51 -15.52 23.05
CA LEU A 466 29.07 -16.86 23.07
C LEU A 466 29.97 -17.04 24.30
N ASN A 467 29.79 -18.13 25.04
CA ASN A 467 30.73 -18.54 26.07
C ASN A 467 31.86 -19.37 25.43
N VAL A 468 32.99 -19.48 26.12
CA VAL A 468 34.08 -20.36 25.67
C VAL A 468 33.58 -21.79 25.55
N GLY A 469 33.80 -22.39 24.38
CA GLY A 469 33.33 -23.73 24.03
C GLY A 469 31.96 -23.76 23.34
N ASP A 470 31.20 -22.67 23.34
CA ASP A 470 29.92 -22.59 22.65
C ASP A 470 30.12 -22.77 21.14
N GLU A 471 29.22 -23.53 20.50
CA GLU A 471 29.22 -23.75 19.06
C GLU A 471 28.06 -22.99 18.40
N LEU A 472 28.34 -22.42 17.22
CA LEU A 472 27.37 -21.77 16.35
C LEU A 472 27.22 -22.59 15.06
N GLY A 473 25.98 -22.76 14.60
CA GLY A 473 25.72 -23.34 13.29
C GLY A 473 24.28 -23.17 12.84
N ARG A 474 23.91 -23.87 11.78
CA ARG A 474 22.55 -23.89 11.23
C ARG A 474 21.58 -24.59 12.18
N ALA A 475 20.37 -24.03 12.31
CA ALA A 475 19.26 -24.71 12.98
C ALA A 475 18.87 -26.00 12.23
N ALA A 476 18.76 -27.10 12.97
CA ALA A 476 18.28 -28.40 12.50
C ALA A 476 17.76 -29.18 13.70
N ALA A 477 16.83 -30.12 13.49
CA ALA A 477 16.26 -30.94 14.56
C ALA A 477 17.31 -31.73 15.37
N ASP A 478 18.42 -32.06 14.74
CA ASP A 478 19.56 -32.80 15.31
C ASP A 478 20.78 -31.91 15.58
N SER A 479 20.63 -30.58 15.58
CA SER A 479 21.76 -29.67 15.80
C SER A 479 22.19 -29.70 17.27
N ALA A 480 23.46 -30.05 17.50
CA ALA A 480 24.09 -29.98 18.83
C ALA A 480 24.70 -28.60 19.15
N ALA A 481 24.63 -27.64 18.21
CA ALA A 481 25.15 -26.30 18.43
C ALA A 481 24.29 -25.56 19.45
N LYS A 482 24.91 -25.00 20.49
CA LYS A 482 24.21 -24.25 21.53
C LYS A 482 23.57 -22.97 20.99
N HIS A 483 24.19 -22.39 19.96
CA HIS A 483 23.63 -21.25 19.23
C HIS A 483 23.31 -21.69 17.81
N THR A 484 22.06 -21.50 17.41
CA THR A 484 21.61 -21.80 16.05
C THR A 484 21.18 -20.52 15.35
N LEU A 485 21.54 -20.42 14.07
CA LEU A 485 21.07 -19.36 13.17
C LEU A 485 19.85 -19.86 12.40
N TYR A 486 18.90 -18.95 12.22
CA TYR A 486 17.66 -19.08 11.46
C TYR A 486 16.63 -20.04 12.08
N GLY A 487 16.79 -20.41 13.35
CA GLY A 487 15.91 -21.37 14.04
C GLY A 487 14.50 -20.85 14.30
N GLU A 488 14.32 -19.53 14.40
CA GLU A 488 13.04 -18.87 14.62
C GLU A 488 12.48 -18.23 13.34
N THR A 489 13.03 -18.60 12.17
CA THR A 489 12.67 -18.00 10.89
C THR A 489 12.18 -19.05 9.92
N ALA A 490 11.36 -18.66 8.95
CA ALA A 490 10.92 -19.55 7.87
C ALA A 490 12.02 -19.83 6.82
N LEU A 491 13.22 -19.25 6.99
CA LEU A 491 14.33 -19.37 6.06
C LEU A 491 15.46 -20.23 6.62
N THR A 492 16.26 -20.80 5.74
CA THR A 492 17.51 -21.46 6.10
C THR A 492 18.60 -21.18 5.08
N ASP A 493 19.85 -21.15 5.54
CA ASP A 493 21.02 -21.18 4.67
C ASP A 493 21.55 -22.61 4.60
N ARG A 494 21.15 -23.40 3.58
CA ARG A 494 21.56 -24.80 3.46
C ARG A 494 23.07 -25.02 3.41
N HIS A 495 23.84 -24.01 3.02
CA HIS A 495 25.29 -24.09 2.91
C HIS A 495 26.00 -23.86 4.24
N LEU A 496 25.28 -23.37 5.25
CA LEU A 496 25.79 -23.22 6.61
C LEU A 496 25.85 -24.58 7.29
N SER A 497 27.02 -24.95 7.81
CA SER A 497 27.18 -26.17 8.61
C SER A 497 26.32 -26.11 9.87
N ARG A 498 25.79 -27.25 10.30
CA ARG A 498 25.12 -27.39 11.61
C ARG A 498 26.06 -27.10 12.78
N ARG A 499 27.37 -27.23 12.55
CA ARG A 499 28.46 -26.88 13.48
C ARG A 499 29.50 -26.11 12.67
N GLN A 500 29.34 -24.80 12.56
CA GLN A 500 30.16 -23.97 11.68
C GLN A 500 31.40 -23.45 12.39
N LEU A 501 31.24 -22.93 13.61
CA LEU A 501 32.34 -22.40 14.42
C LEU A 501 32.17 -22.73 15.90
N ARG A 502 33.28 -22.79 16.62
CA ARG A 502 33.35 -22.89 18.08
C ARG A 502 34.08 -21.66 18.63
N TRP A 503 33.48 -21.00 19.61
CA TRP A 503 34.09 -19.85 20.27
C TRP A 503 35.16 -20.30 21.28
N ARG A 504 36.38 -19.78 21.17
CA ARG A 504 37.52 -20.12 22.06
C ARG A 504 37.80 -19.05 23.11
N GLY A 505 37.40 -17.83 22.84
CA GLY A 505 37.64 -16.67 23.70
C GLY A 505 37.41 -15.38 22.92
N PRO A 506 37.66 -14.21 23.52
CA PRO A 506 37.55 -12.93 22.83
C PRO A 506 38.30 -12.94 21.49
N GLY A 507 37.55 -12.82 20.39
CA GLY A 507 38.03 -12.80 19.02
C GLY A 507 38.58 -14.13 18.50
N GLU A 508 38.73 -15.15 19.34
CA GLU A 508 39.33 -16.42 18.95
C GLU A 508 38.25 -17.46 18.62
N VAL A 509 38.29 -17.97 17.40
CA VAL A 509 37.33 -18.97 16.91
C VAL A 509 38.03 -20.16 16.29
N ASP A 510 37.46 -21.35 16.48
CA ASP A 510 37.76 -22.53 15.66
C ASP A 510 36.67 -22.72 14.61
N LEU A 511 37.04 -22.62 13.34
CA LEU A 511 36.18 -22.93 12.22
C LEU A 511 36.14 -24.44 12.03
N LEU A 512 34.99 -25.03 12.37
CA LEU A 512 34.74 -26.47 12.26
C LEU A 512 34.38 -26.88 10.81
N ALA A 513 33.97 -25.91 10.01
CA ALA A 513 33.77 -26.04 8.57
C ALA A 513 34.41 -24.84 7.86
N ARG A 514 34.67 -24.98 6.56
CA ARG A 514 35.24 -23.92 5.73
C ARG A 514 34.34 -22.67 5.78
N ALA A 515 34.93 -21.52 6.06
CA ALA A 515 34.31 -20.21 5.83
C ALA A 515 34.73 -19.68 4.44
N ARG A 516 33.98 -18.73 3.89
CA ARG A 516 34.30 -18.16 2.58
C ARG A 516 35.53 -17.26 2.67
N GLU A 517 35.50 -16.29 3.58
CA GLU A 517 36.53 -15.26 3.71
C GLU A 517 36.37 -14.52 5.05
N LEU A 518 37.48 -13.99 5.58
CA LEU A 518 37.51 -12.98 6.63
C LEU A 518 37.90 -11.65 6.01
N ARG A 519 37.11 -10.62 6.25
CA ARG A 519 37.34 -9.27 5.74
C ARG A 519 37.81 -8.37 6.85
N ARG A 520 38.89 -7.65 6.56
CA ARG A 520 39.52 -6.68 7.46
C ARG A 520 39.62 -5.33 6.74
N PRO A 521 39.84 -4.23 7.48
CA PRO A 521 40.25 -2.97 6.85
C PRO A 521 41.49 -3.20 5.96
N GLY A 522 41.35 -2.98 4.65
CA GLY A 522 42.44 -3.11 3.68
C GLY A 522 42.50 -4.42 2.88
N GLY A 523 41.63 -5.41 3.14
CA GLY A 523 41.63 -6.62 2.33
C GLY A 523 40.71 -7.75 2.80
N PHE A 524 40.81 -8.90 2.13
CA PHE A 524 40.14 -10.13 2.52
C PHE A 524 41.10 -11.31 2.49
N GLU A 525 40.86 -12.28 3.37
CA GLU A 525 41.64 -13.50 3.51
C GLU A 525 40.71 -14.71 3.35
N PRO A 526 40.94 -15.62 2.40
CA PRO A 526 40.18 -16.88 2.33
C PRO A 526 40.52 -17.74 3.54
N LEU A 527 39.51 -18.34 4.18
CA LEU A 527 39.69 -19.15 5.38
C LEU A 527 39.42 -20.64 5.11
N SER A 528 40.26 -21.51 5.64
CA SER A 528 39.99 -22.95 5.78
C SER A 528 39.39 -23.27 7.14
N ALA A 529 39.07 -24.54 7.39
CA ALA A 529 38.87 -24.99 8.77
C ALA A 529 40.15 -24.78 9.59
N GLY A 530 40.01 -24.50 10.89
CA GLY A 530 41.12 -24.16 11.79
C GLY A 530 40.84 -22.93 12.65
N THR A 531 41.86 -22.49 13.38
CA THR A 531 41.75 -21.34 14.29
C THR A 531 41.90 -20.02 13.54
N ALA A 532 41.07 -19.03 13.88
CA ALA A 532 41.12 -17.67 13.35
C ALA A 532 40.91 -16.62 14.45
N GLN A 533 41.49 -15.44 14.25
CA GLN A 533 41.26 -14.27 15.10
C GLN A 533 40.38 -13.24 14.36
N ILE A 534 39.37 -12.76 15.08
CA ILE A 534 38.38 -11.78 14.67
C ILE A 534 38.53 -10.54 15.55
N PHE A 535 38.83 -9.42 14.91
CA PHE A 535 38.91 -8.12 15.59
C PHE A 535 37.58 -7.37 15.50
N VAL A 536 37.40 -6.36 16.35
CA VAL A 536 36.25 -5.46 16.25
C VAL A 536 36.24 -4.80 14.86
N GLY A 537 35.11 -4.92 14.16
CA GLY A 537 34.93 -4.41 12.79
C GLY A 537 35.23 -5.43 11.69
N ASP A 538 35.91 -6.54 11.99
CA ASP A 538 36.10 -7.61 11.02
C ASP A 538 34.76 -8.24 10.63
N VAL A 539 34.65 -8.68 9.37
CA VAL A 539 33.48 -9.40 8.86
C VAL A 539 33.88 -10.79 8.42
N LEU A 540 33.43 -11.80 9.15
CA LEU A 540 33.57 -13.21 8.83
C LEU A 540 32.40 -13.67 7.96
N ALA A 541 32.69 -13.93 6.68
CA ALA A 541 31.71 -14.50 5.76
C ALA A 541 31.72 -16.03 5.84
N LEU A 542 30.76 -16.62 6.55
CA LEU A 542 30.65 -18.07 6.70
C LEU A 542 30.20 -18.72 5.38
N THR A 543 29.18 -18.13 4.75
CA THR A 543 28.64 -18.57 3.46
C THR A 543 28.45 -17.38 2.52
N ARG A 544 27.67 -17.56 1.45
CA ARG A 544 27.22 -16.46 0.59
C ARG A 544 26.27 -15.50 1.30
N VAL A 545 25.44 -16.02 2.21
CA VAL A 545 24.33 -15.26 2.80
C VAL A 545 24.46 -15.03 4.29
N THR A 546 25.28 -15.82 4.99
CA THR A 546 25.44 -15.76 6.46
C THR A 546 26.78 -15.15 6.85
N TRP A 547 26.76 -13.91 7.32
CA TRP A 547 27.96 -13.16 7.71
C TRP A 547 27.89 -12.71 9.16
N LEU A 548 29.04 -12.64 9.81
CA LEU A 548 29.18 -12.24 11.20
C LEU A 548 30.18 -11.08 11.30
N ARG A 549 29.86 -10.08 12.11
CA ARG A 549 30.76 -8.97 12.43
C ARG A 549 31.31 -9.13 13.84
N GLY A 550 32.61 -8.93 14.01
CA GLY A 550 33.22 -8.79 15.32
C GLY A 550 32.80 -7.46 15.97
N VAL A 551 32.24 -7.50 17.17
CA VAL A 551 31.84 -6.30 17.92
C VAL A 551 32.32 -6.38 19.37
N SER A 552 32.42 -5.23 20.04
CA SER A 552 32.71 -5.12 21.47
C SER A 552 31.45 -4.86 22.28
N ASP A 553 31.55 -4.99 23.60
CA ASP A 553 30.49 -4.70 24.57
C ASP A 553 30.11 -3.22 24.67
#